data_AF-A0A412AT70-F1
#
_entry.id   AF-A0A412AT70-F1
#
_cell.length_a   1.000
_cell.length_b   1.000
_cell.length_c   1.000
_cell.angle_alpha   90.00
_cell.angle_beta   90.00
_cell.angle_gamma   90.00
#
_symmetry.space_group_name_H-M   'P 1'
#
loop_
_entity.id
_entity.type
_entity.pdbx_description
1 polymer ?
#
loop_
_entity_poly.entity_id
_entity_poly.type
_entity_poly.pdbx_seq_one_letter_code
_entity_poly.pdbx_strand_id
1 'polypeptide(L)'
;MQFTYIEKLYLEYQDKMINDEKGLNQTDLLELELTESIFFSDRGIEYVKKQIQEMHRIGFRCSQDDFGAGYSSLGLLMEFDVDVAKLDRRFLLDVGRKKTRDVVIAITELTQKIGAKTVA
;
A
#
# COMPACT_ATOMS: atom_id res chain seq x y z
N MET A 1 4.04 13.00 15.45
CA MET A 1 4.74 11.89 16.14
C MET A 1 4.21 10.57 15.56
N GLN A 2 4.37 10.36 14.25
CA GLN A 2 3.76 9.25 13.50
C GLN A 2 4.71 8.65 12.43
N PHE A 3 5.84 9.32 12.17
CA PHE A 3 6.89 8.86 11.25
C PHE A 3 7.79 7.77 11.82
N THR A 4 7.72 7.52 13.13
CA THR A 4 8.59 6.56 13.84
C THR A 4 8.32 5.10 13.47
N TYR A 5 7.15 4.77 12.90
CA TYR A 5 6.78 3.37 12.64
C TYR A 5 7.42 2.82 11.35
N ILE A 6 7.48 3.63 10.28
CA ILE A 6 8.12 3.24 9.01
C ILE A 6 9.63 3.12 9.20
N GLU A 7 10.27 4.09 9.87
CA GLU A 7 11.71 4.04 10.17
C GLU A 7 12.06 2.84 11.04
N LYS A 8 11.21 2.49 12.01
CA LYS A 8 11.43 1.34 12.89
C LYS A 8 11.33 0.02 12.12
N LEU A 9 10.31 -0.15 11.27
CA LEU A 9 10.19 -1.32 10.39
C LEU A 9 11.38 -1.43 9.44
N TYR A 10 11.82 -0.32 8.85
CA TYR A 10 12.98 -0.28 7.96
C TYR A 10 14.28 -0.67 8.68
N LEU A 11 14.55 -0.11 9.87
CA LEU A 11 15.74 -0.42 10.67
C LEU A 11 15.74 -1.86 11.20
N GLU A 12 14.60 -2.34 11.68
CA GLU A 12 14.44 -3.72 12.15
C GLU A 12 14.61 -4.74 11.00
N TYR A 13 14.38 -4.31 9.75
CA TYR A 13 14.57 -5.14 8.56
C TYR A 13 16.00 -5.11 8.02
N GLN A 14 16.67 -3.95 8.02
CA GLN A 14 18.10 -3.88 7.71
C GLN A 14 18.90 -4.81 8.63
N ASP A 15 18.54 -4.85 9.92
CA ASP A 15 19.18 -5.73 10.90
C ASP A 15 18.90 -7.22 10.61
N LYS A 16 17.71 -7.57 10.12
CA LYS A 16 17.38 -8.96 9.71
C LYS A 16 18.10 -9.39 8.42
N MET A 17 18.28 -8.50 7.45
CA MET A 17 19.03 -8.82 6.22
C MET A 17 20.54 -8.94 6.45
N ILE A 18 21.09 -8.17 7.40
CA ILE A 18 22.51 -8.23 7.76
C ILE A 18 22.82 -9.52 8.56
N ASN A 19 21.86 -10.03 9.34
CA ASN A 19 22.08 -11.17 10.24
C ASN A 19 21.56 -12.53 9.74
N ASP A 20 20.96 -12.61 8.55
CA ASP A 20 20.53 -13.91 7.99
C ASP A 20 21.64 -14.54 7.11
N GLU A 21 22.38 -15.48 7.70
CA GLU A 21 23.41 -16.28 7.01
C GLU A 21 22.79 -17.28 6.00
N LYS A 22 21.46 -17.39 5.94
CA LYS A 22 20.73 -18.20 4.97
C LYS A 22 20.07 -17.25 3.97
N GLY A 23 20.62 -17.16 2.76
CA GLY A 23 20.12 -16.31 1.67
C GLY A 23 18.65 -16.58 1.28
N LEU A 24 17.73 -16.09 2.09
CA LEU A 24 16.30 -16.10 1.84
C LEU A 24 16.00 -14.93 0.90
N ASN A 25 15.94 -15.24 -0.40
CA ASN A 25 15.24 -14.44 -1.42
C ASN A 25 13.73 -14.42 -1.08
N GLN A 26 13.36 -13.75 0.02
CA GLN A 26 11.99 -13.67 0.57
C GLN A 26 11.39 -12.27 0.47
N THR A 27 11.92 -11.43 -0.43
CA THR A 27 11.38 -10.07 -0.67
C THR A 27 9.94 -10.09 -1.19
N ASP A 28 9.51 -11.19 -1.82
CA ASP A 28 8.12 -11.41 -2.24
C ASP A 28 7.14 -11.71 -1.08
N LEU A 29 7.62 -11.91 0.16
CA LEU A 29 6.77 -12.27 1.31
C LEU A 29 6.46 -11.10 2.25
N LEU A 30 6.97 -9.90 1.97
CA LEU A 30 6.75 -8.73 2.82
C LEU A 30 6.02 -7.64 2.03
N GLU A 31 4.91 -7.20 2.60
CA GLU A 31 4.07 -6.14 2.08
C GLU A 31 4.04 -5.02 3.13
N LEU A 32 4.31 -3.78 2.71
CA LEU A 32 4.07 -2.63 3.57
C LEU A 32 2.73 -1.98 3.27
N GLU A 33 2.01 -1.75 4.37
CA GLU A 33 0.71 -1.10 4.41
C GLU A 33 0.86 0.37 4.78
N LEU A 34 0.26 1.23 3.97
CA LEU A 34 0.19 2.66 4.21
C LEU A 34 -1.20 3.05 4.75
N THR A 35 -1.24 3.70 5.91
CA THR A 35 -2.50 4.22 6.47
C THR A 35 -2.64 5.72 6.21
N GLU A 36 -3.88 6.19 6.01
CA GLU A 36 -4.19 7.57 5.61
C GLU A 36 -3.64 8.63 6.60
N SER A 37 -3.40 8.23 7.84
CA SER A 37 -2.93 9.11 8.92
C SER A 37 -1.49 9.61 8.76
N ILE A 38 -0.70 9.03 7.86
CA ILE A 38 0.72 9.37 7.67
C ILE A 38 0.86 10.63 6.78
N PHE A 39 -0.21 11.04 6.09
CA PHE A 39 -0.15 11.99 4.96
C PHE A 39 -0.53 13.43 5.27
N PHE A 40 -0.62 13.83 6.54
CA PHE A 40 -1.09 15.18 6.93
C PHE A 40 -0.11 16.34 6.60
N SER A 41 0.95 16.13 5.81
CA SER A 41 1.82 17.22 5.32
C SER A 41 2.49 16.86 4.00
N ASP A 42 2.71 17.87 3.14
CA ASP A 42 3.42 17.70 1.85
C ASP A 42 4.82 17.08 2.03
N ARG A 43 5.51 17.46 3.12
CA ARG A 43 6.81 16.86 3.48
C ARG A 43 6.70 15.38 3.83
N GLY A 44 5.58 14.96 4.41
CA GLY A 44 5.30 13.55 4.71
C GLY A 44 5.05 12.74 3.43
N ILE A 45 4.32 13.30 2.45
CA ILE A 45 4.07 12.63 1.17
C ILE A 45 5.38 12.38 0.42
N GLU A 46 6.23 13.40 0.29
CA GLU A 46 7.52 13.26 -0.40
C GLU A 46 8.46 12.25 0.30
N TYR A 47 8.43 12.23 1.63
CA TYR A 47 9.17 11.24 2.40
C TYR A 47 8.68 9.81 2.11
N VAL A 48 7.37 9.58 2.15
CA VAL A 48 6.77 8.26 1.89
C VAL A 48 7.05 7.80 0.45
N LYS A 49 6.95 8.69 -0.55
CA LYS A 49 7.33 8.39 -1.94
C LYS A 49 8.74 7.82 -2.04
N LYS A 50 9.71 8.47 -1.39
CA LYS A 50 11.10 8.01 -1.38
C LYS A 50 11.27 6.65 -0.72
N GLN A 51 10.53 6.40 0.36
CA GLN A 51 10.57 5.08 1.01
C GLN A 51 10.02 3.99 0.08
N ILE A 52 8.86 4.22 -0.54
CA ILE A 52 8.26 3.24 -1.49
C ILE A 52 9.24 2.92 -2.62
N GLN A 53 9.86 3.94 -3.22
CA GLN A 53 10.86 3.76 -4.27
C GLN A 53 12.06 2.93 -3.82
N GLU A 54 12.58 3.18 -2.62
CA GLU A 54 13.69 2.41 -2.07
C GLU A 54 13.30 0.95 -1.80
N MET A 55 12.06 0.73 -1.35
CA MET A 55 11.53 -0.60 -1.10
C MET A 55 11.32 -1.40 -2.38
N HIS A 56 10.81 -0.77 -3.43
CA HIS A 56 10.74 -1.38 -4.75
C HIS A 56 12.14 -1.73 -5.28
N ARG A 57 13.15 -0.87 -5.05
CA ARG A 57 14.53 -1.10 -5.48
C ARG A 57 15.12 -2.38 -4.87
N ILE A 58 14.75 -2.70 -3.63
CA ILE A 58 15.20 -3.91 -2.93
C ILE A 58 14.25 -5.10 -3.11
N GLY A 59 13.21 -4.97 -3.95
CA GLY A 59 12.35 -6.07 -4.38
C GLY A 59 11.07 -6.29 -3.56
N PHE A 60 10.72 -5.36 -2.66
CA PHE A 60 9.44 -5.41 -1.95
C PHE A 60 8.29 -4.85 -2.79
N ARG A 61 7.07 -5.22 -2.42
CA ARG A 61 5.84 -4.63 -2.93
C ARG A 61 5.16 -3.77 -1.89
N CYS A 62 4.42 -2.77 -2.34
CA CYS A 62 3.65 -1.87 -1.50
C CYS A 62 2.15 -2.08 -1.73
N SER A 63 1.37 -2.12 -0.66
CA SER A 63 -0.08 -2.14 -0.75
C SER A 63 -0.72 -0.94 -0.05
N GLN A 64 -1.86 -0.54 -0.57
CA GLN A 64 -2.76 0.41 0.06
C GLN A 64 -3.91 -0.37 0.68
N ASP A 65 -4.01 -0.36 2.01
CA ASP A 65 -5.10 -0.98 2.74
C ASP A 65 -6.29 -0.02 2.93
N ASP A 66 -7.44 -0.58 3.30
CA ASP A 66 -8.69 0.15 3.55
C ASP A 66 -9.08 1.08 2.37
N PHE A 67 -8.86 0.63 1.13
CA PHE A 67 -9.22 1.40 -0.05
C PHE A 67 -10.74 1.67 -0.09
N GLY A 68 -11.10 2.95 -0.15
CA GLY A 68 -12.47 3.46 -0.14
C GLY A 68 -13.08 3.63 1.26
N ALA A 69 -12.26 3.49 2.31
CA ALA A 69 -12.70 3.67 3.68
C ALA A 69 -12.91 5.13 4.11
N GLY A 70 -12.15 6.03 3.49
CA GLY A 70 -12.00 7.44 3.85
C GLY A 70 -11.93 8.37 2.63
N TYR A 71 -11.50 9.61 2.86
CA TYR A 71 -11.57 10.68 1.85
C TYR A 71 -10.41 10.67 0.84
N SER A 72 -9.36 9.86 1.04
CA SER A 72 -8.10 10.03 0.29
C SER A 72 -7.69 8.86 -0.58
N SER A 73 -8.47 7.76 -0.67
CA SER A 73 -7.98 6.53 -1.29
C SER A 73 -7.54 6.69 -2.76
N LEU A 74 -8.29 7.44 -3.58
CA LEU A 74 -7.90 7.76 -4.96
C LEU A 74 -6.73 8.74 -5.04
N GLY A 75 -6.66 9.71 -4.13
CA GLY A 75 -5.53 10.65 -4.06
C GLY A 75 -4.23 9.90 -3.81
N LEU A 76 -4.23 8.96 -2.87
CA LEU A 76 -3.05 8.15 -2.56
C LEU A 76 -2.63 7.26 -3.74
N LEU A 77 -3.58 6.68 -4.49
CA LEU A 77 -3.27 5.95 -5.74
C LEU A 77 -2.63 6.85 -6.82
N MET A 78 -2.95 8.14 -6.86
CA MET A 78 -2.32 9.07 -7.81
C MET A 78 -0.94 9.51 -7.35
N GLU A 79 -0.68 9.50 -6.05
CA GLU A 79 0.59 9.95 -5.46
C GLU A 79 1.63 8.82 -5.35
N PHE A 80 1.21 7.58 -5.09
CA PHE A 80 2.12 6.48 -4.77
C PHE A 80 2.07 5.37 -5.81
N ASP A 81 3.24 4.82 -6.10
CA ASP A 81 3.40 3.61 -6.91
C ASP A 81 3.08 2.40 -6.02
N VAL A 82 1.82 1.98 -5.99
CA VAL A 82 1.38 0.82 -5.20
C VAL A 82 1.13 -0.39 -6.10
N ASP A 83 1.52 -1.56 -5.63
CA ASP A 83 1.35 -2.82 -6.34
C ASP A 83 -0.04 -3.44 -6.09
N VAL A 84 -0.66 -3.14 -4.95
CA VAL A 84 -1.93 -3.72 -4.52
C VAL A 84 -2.81 -2.66 -3.86
N ALA A 85 -4.09 -2.62 -4.24
CA ALA A 85 -5.14 -1.89 -3.53
C ALA A 85 -6.10 -2.90 -2.88
N LYS A 86 -6.24 -2.83 -1.56
CA LYS A 86 -7.07 -3.74 -0.77
C LYS A 86 -8.39 -3.04 -0.46
N LEU A 87 -9.51 -3.58 -0.95
CA LEU A 87 -10.83 -2.98 -0.78
C LEU A 87 -11.26 -3.08 0.68
N ASP A 88 -11.73 -1.97 1.24
CA ASP A 88 -12.36 -1.97 2.57
C ASP A 88 -13.54 -2.96 2.58
N ARG A 89 -13.67 -3.70 3.68
CA ARG A 89 -14.73 -4.71 3.89
C ARG A 89 -16.15 -4.21 3.59
N ARG A 90 -16.42 -2.90 3.67
CA ARG A 90 -17.72 -2.30 3.32
C ARG A 90 -18.13 -2.58 1.87
N PHE A 91 -17.19 -2.68 0.94
CA PHE A 91 -17.49 -3.07 -0.44
C PHE A 91 -18.05 -4.48 -0.53
N LEU A 92 -17.62 -5.38 0.37
CA LEU A 92 -18.08 -6.76 0.44
C LEU A 92 -19.44 -6.87 1.13
N LEU A 93 -19.66 -6.11 2.21
CA LEU A 93 -20.94 -6.11 2.95
C LEU A 93 -22.14 -5.70 2.07
N ASP A 94 -21.89 -4.88 1.05
CA ASP A 94 -22.93 -4.28 0.22
C ASP A 94 -23.00 -4.79 -1.23
N VAL A 95 -22.27 -5.86 -1.56
CA VAL A 95 -22.14 -6.37 -2.94
C VAL A 95 -23.46 -6.83 -3.58
N GLY A 96 -24.49 -7.07 -2.75
CA GLY A 96 -25.85 -7.35 -3.22
C GLY A 96 -26.48 -6.19 -4.01
N ARG A 97 -26.05 -4.95 -3.77
CA ARG A 97 -26.56 -3.75 -4.45
C ARG A 97 -25.85 -3.55 -5.80
N LYS A 98 -26.63 -3.29 -6.86
CA LYS A 98 -26.09 -3.04 -8.22
C LYS A 98 -25.03 -1.93 -8.21
N LYS A 99 -25.33 -0.80 -7.56
CA LYS A 99 -24.41 0.33 -7.45
C LYS A 99 -23.06 -0.06 -6.84
N THR A 100 -23.04 -0.89 -5.79
CA THR A 100 -21.80 -1.35 -5.17
C THR A 100 -20.98 -2.20 -6.14
N ARG A 101 -21.61 -3.12 -6.87
CA ARG A 101 -20.92 -3.93 -7.89
C ARG A 101 -20.32 -3.07 -8.99
N ASP A 102 -21.09 -2.13 -9.52
CA ASP A 102 -20.63 -1.24 -10.58
C ASP A 102 -19.41 -0.41 -10.12
N VAL A 103 -19.40 0.01 -8.85
CA VAL A 103 -18.24 0.71 -8.24
C VAL A 103 -17.03 -0.21 -8.08
N VAL A 104 -17.20 -1.43 -7.56
CA VAL A 104 -16.10 -2.40 -7.41
C VAL A 104 -15.47 -2.71 -8.77
N ILE A 105 -16.29 -2.94 -9.81
CA ILE A 105 -15.81 -3.17 -11.18
C ILE A 105 -14.96 -1.99 -11.66
N ALA A 106 -15.47 -0.76 -11.49
CA ALA A 106 -14.74 0.44 -11.91
C ALA A 106 -13.39 0.61 -11.17
N ILE A 107 -13.33 0.28 -9.88
CA ILE A 107 -12.09 0.32 -9.09
C ILE A 107 -11.11 -0.76 -9.58
N THR A 108 -11.58 -1.97 -9.85
CA THR A 108 -10.74 -3.05 -10.37
C THR A 108 -10.16 -2.69 -11.74
N GLU A 109 -10.97 -2.13 -12.63
CA GLU A 109 -10.48 -1.65 -13.94
C GLU A 109 -9.49 -0.49 -13.81
N LEU A 110 -9.72 0.43 -12.87
CA LEU A 110 -8.81 1.55 -12.61
C LEU A 110 -7.45 1.05 -12.12
N THR A 111 -7.43 0.22 -11.08
CA THR A 111 -6.19 -0.28 -10.47
C THR A 111 -5.37 -1.10 -11.48
N GLN A 112 -6.04 -1.93 -12.28
CA GLN A 112 -5.36 -2.68 -13.34
C GLN A 112 -4.69 -1.76 -14.39
N LYS A 113 -5.32 -0.63 -14.75
CA LYS A 113 -4.77 0.34 -15.71
C LYS A 113 -3.50 1.04 -15.21
N ILE A 114 -3.37 1.20 -13.89
CA ILE A 114 -2.20 1.83 -13.28
C ILE A 114 -1.13 0.81 -12.85
N GLY A 115 -1.29 -0.47 -13.19
CA GLY A 115 -0.33 -1.52 -12.86
C GLY A 115 -0.50 -2.16 -11.48
N ALA A 116 -1.53 -1.75 -10.72
CA ALA A 116 -1.85 -2.31 -9.42
C ALA A 116 -2.86 -3.47 -9.52
N LYS A 117 -2.84 -4.37 -8.53
CA LYS A 117 -3.85 -5.43 -8.36
C LYS A 117 -4.90 -5.01 -7.35
N THR A 118 -6.14 -5.49 -7.51
CA THR A 118 -7.16 -5.39 -6.44
C THR A 118 -7.20 -6.67 -5.62
N VAL A 119 -7.29 -6.54 -4.30
CA VAL A 119 -7.55 -7.64 -3.35
C VAL A 119 -8.72 -7.26 -2.46
N ALA A 120 -9.52 -8.23 -2.00
CA ALA A 120 -10.63 -8.03 -1.07
C ALA A 120 -10.72 -9.19 -0.09
#